data_AF-A0A2V6C8R7-F1
#
_entry.id   AF-A0A2V6C8R7-F1
#
_cell.length_a   1.000
_cell.length_b   1.000
_cell.length_c   1.000
_cell.angle_alpha   90.00
_cell.angle_beta   90.00
_cell.angle_gamma   90.00
#
_symmetry.space_group_name_H-M   'P 1'
#
loop_
_entity.id
_entity.type
_entity.pdbx_description
1 polymer ?
#
loop_
_entity_poly.entity_id
_entity_poly.type
_entity_poly.pdbx_seq_one_letter_code
_entity_poly.pdbx_strand_id
1 'polypeptide(L)'
;EAIARVVQQVLDFTTKNPNADFEQIREIAQTEGTRVASNLNNRVTYLADIGMIAPLLGLLGTVIGIIRSFGALGADVGSQRYMQLSHGISEALFNTAAGLAIGIPAMIFYAFFRGRSQRLISELESAVTHILALLSLQFARRSERTPALLESEF
;
A
#
# COMPACT_ATOMS: atom_id res chain seq x y z
N GLU A 1 1.83 -10.34 13.77
CA GLU A 1 2.04 -8.99 14.36
C GLU A 1 0.85 -8.06 14.13
N ALA A 2 0.37 -7.88 12.89
CA ALA A 2 -0.77 -7.01 12.56
C ALA A 2 -2.05 -7.31 13.36
N ILE A 3 -2.48 -8.59 13.41
CA ILE A 3 -3.63 -9.04 14.21
C ILE A 3 -3.42 -8.74 15.70
N ALA A 4 -2.25 -9.06 16.24
CA ALA A 4 -1.94 -8.83 17.66
C ALA A 4 -2.06 -7.36 18.05
N ARG A 5 -1.66 -6.42 17.20
CA ARG A 5 -1.82 -4.98 17.46
C ARG A 5 -3.29 -4.56 17.53
N VAL A 6 -4.11 -5.00 16.58
CA VAL A 6 -5.55 -4.67 16.58
C VAL A 6 -6.21 -5.26 17.82
N VAL A 7 -5.90 -6.52 18.16
CA VAL A 7 -6.44 -7.18 19.34
C VAL A 7 -6.00 -6.51 20.64
N GLN A 8 -4.72 -6.17 20.77
CA GLN A 8 -4.22 -5.43 21.93
C GLN A 8 -4.94 -4.09 22.09
N GLN A 9 -5.13 -3.34 21.01
CA GLN A 9 -5.77 -2.03 21.11
C GLN A 9 -7.27 -2.15 21.47
N VAL A 10 -7.96 -3.15 20.93
CA VAL A 10 -9.35 -3.47 21.28
C VAL A 10 -9.47 -3.87 22.75
N LEU A 11 -8.56 -4.73 23.24
CA LEU A 11 -8.54 -5.15 24.65
C LEU A 11 -8.18 -4.00 25.59
N ASP A 12 -7.19 -3.18 25.24
CA ASP A 12 -6.81 -1.98 26.00
C ASP A 12 -7.96 -0.97 26.09
N PHE A 13 -8.70 -0.78 24.99
CA PHE A 13 -9.86 0.10 24.98
C PHE A 13 -10.99 -0.45 25.86
N THR A 14 -11.28 -1.74 25.75
CA THR A 14 -12.34 -2.42 26.52
C THR A 14 -12.04 -2.44 28.02
N THR A 15 -10.78 -2.65 28.39
CA THR A 15 -10.34 -2.68 29.80
C THR A 15 -10.33 -1.28 30.44
N LYS A 16 -9.93 -0.24 29.68
CA LYS A 16 -9.96 1.15 30.15
C LYS A 16 -11.36 1.77 30.17
N ASN A 17 -12.29 1.23 29.39
CA ASN A 17 -13.67 1.71 29.29
C ASN A 17 -14.68 0.57 29.57
N PRO A 18 -14.86 0.15 30.83
CA PRO A 18 -15.70 -1.01 31.18
C PRO A 18 -17.19 -0.85 30.85
N ASN A 19 -17.63 0.39 30.63
CA ASN A 19 -19.00 0.78 30.31
C ASN A 19 -19.18 1.17 28.84
N ALA A 20 -18.15 1.00 28.00
CA ALA A 20 -18.28 1.24 26.56
C ALA A 20 -19.29 0.27 25.97
N ASP A 21 -20.12 0.77 25.04
CA ASP A 21 -21.04 -0.06 24.29
C ASP A 21 -20.29 -0.90 23.25
N PHE A 22 -20.89 -2.03 22.85
CA PHE A 22 -20.31 -2.92 21.84
C PHE A 22 -20.05 -2.18 20.51
N GLU A 23 -20.91 -1.25 20.13
CA GLU A 23 -20.75 -0.50 18.89
C GLU A 23 -19.49 0.38 18.90
N GLN A 24 -19.14 0.97 20.06
CA GLN A 24 -17.89 1.74 20.21
C GLN A 24 -16.66 0.84 20.08
N ILE A 25 -16.70 -0.36 20.66
CA ILE A 25 -15.60 -1.33 20.56
C ILE A 25 -15.42 -1.80 19.11
N ARG A 26 -16.53 -2.04 18.42
CA ARG A 26 -16.54 -2.39 16.99
C ARG A 26 -15.95 -1.29 16.13
N GLU A 27 -16.32 -0.03 16.35
CA GLU A 27 -15.81 1.13 15.63
C GLU A 27 -14.28 1.26 15.77
N ILE A 28 -13.76 1.13 16.99
CA ILE A 28 -12.32 1.16 17.25
C ILE A 28 -11.60 0.00 16.54
N ALA A 29 -12.14 -1.22 16.63
CA ALA A 29 -11.57 -2.40 15.97
C ALA A 29 -11.50 -2.24 14.45
N GLN A 30 -12.56 -1.70 13.84
CA GLN A 30 -12.62 -1.43 12.39
C GLN A 30 -11.66 -0.32 11.97
N THR A 31 -11.58 0.75 12.76
CA THR A 31 -10.67 1.88 12.50
C THR A 31 -9.22 1.41 12.49
N GLU A 32 -8.83 0.64 13.49
CA GLU A 32 -7.48 0.07 13.57
C GLU A 32 -7.20 -0.96 12.49
N GLY A 33 -8.16 -1.86 12.21
CA GLY A 33 -8.04 -2.82 11.13
C GLY A 33 -7.78 -2.13 9.79
N THR A 34 -8.55 -1.08 9.50
CA THR A 34 -8.39 -0.26 8.29
C THR A 34 -7.03 0.45 8.27
N ARG A 35 -6.58 1.00 9.40
CA ARG A 35 -5.28 1.66 9.52
C ARG A 35 -4.12 0.71 9.22
N VAL A 36 -4.16 -0.50 9.76
CA VAL A 36 -3.12 -1.51 9.52
C VAL A 36 -3.16 -2.01 8.07
N ALA A 37 -4.36 -2.26 7.53
CA ALA A 37 -4.55 -2.67 6.14
C ALA A 37 -4.02 -1.63 5.14
N SER A 38 -4.34 -0.35 5.38
CA SER A 38 -3.86 0.79 4.58
C SER A 38 -2.33 0.87 4.58
N ASN A 39 -1.69 0.74 5.75
CA ASN A 39 -0.24 0.73 5.85
C ASN A 39 0.42 -0.41 5.07
N LEU A 40 -0.20 -1.59 5.04
CA LEU A 40 0.30 -2.72 4.28
C LEU A 40 0.21 -2.48 2.77
N ASN A 41 -0.90 -1.90 2.31
CA ASN A 41 -1.08 -1.51 0.91
C ASN A 41 -0.11 -0.40 0.48
N ASN A 42 0.06 0.65 1.28
CA ASN A 42 0.94 1.78 0.94
C ASN A 42 2.38 1.34 0.67
N ARG A 43 2.89 0.36 1.44
CA ARG A 43 4.23 -0.18 1.22
C ARG A 43 4.39 -0.84 -0.15
N VAL A 44 3.33 -1.46 -0.65
CA VAL A 44 3.31 -2.11 -1.96
C VAL A 44 3.10 -1.09 -3.08
N THR A 45 2.34 -0.02 -2.83
CA THR A 45 2.09 1.06 -3.81
C THR A 45 3.38 1.70 -4.33
N TYR A 46 4.42 1.84 -3.50
CA TYR A 46 5.71 2.37 -3.96
C TYR A 46 6.32 1.60 -5.13
N LEU A 47 6.10 0.28 -5.20
CA LEU A 47 6.57 -0.53 -6.33
C LEU A 47 5.79 -0.22 -7.62
N ALA A 48 4.49 0.08 -7.50
CA ALA A 48 3.68 0.53 -8.63
C ALA A 48 4.16 1.89 -9.14
N ASP A 49 4.44 2.82 -8.23
CA ASP A 49 4.94 4.16 -8.58
C ASP A 49 6.28 4.05 -9.31
N ILE A 50 7.22 3.26 -8.81
CA ILE A 50 8.51 3.01 -9.48
C ILE A 50 8.29 2.37 -10.86
N GLY A 51 7.41 1.38 -10.94
CA GLY A 51 7.06 0.69 -12.18
C GLY A 51 6.50 1.63 -13.26
N MET A 52 5.74 2.64 -12.86
CA MET A 52 5.19 3.66 -13.76
C MET A 52 6.18 4.78 -14.09
N ILE A 53 6.96 5.25 -13.10
CA ILE A 53 7.85 6.40 -13.27
C ILE A 53 9.14 6.03 -14.02
N ALA A 54 9.69 4.83 -13.81
CA ALA A 54 10.96 4.43 -14.43
C ALA A 54 10.94 4.48 -15.98
N PRO A 55 9.91 3.97 -16.68
CA PRO A 55 9.80 4.13 -18.13
C PRO A 55 9.69 5.59 -18.57
N LEU A 56 8.98 6.43 -17.81
CA LEU A 56 8.84 7.86 -18.11
C LEU A 56 10.19 8.60 -17.99
N LEU A 57 11.02 8.21 -17.02
CA LEU A 57 12.39 8.73 -16.90
C LEU A 57 13.27 8.27 -18.08
N GLY A 58 13.12 7.03 -18.55
CA GLY A 58 13.80 6.55 -19.76
C GLY A 58 13.40 7.36 -21.00
N LEU A 59 12.10 7.63 -21.15
CA LEU A 59 11.57 8.48 -22.21
C LEU A 59 12.13 9.91 -22.12
N LEU A 60 12.18 10.50 -20.93
CA LEU A 60 12.81 11.81 -20.71
C LEU A 60 14.28 11.81 -21.15
N GLY A 61 15.02 10.75 -20.81
CA GLY A 61 16.40 10.57 -21.26
C GLY A 61 16.54 10.53 -22.78
N THR A 62 15.54 10.01 -23.51
CA THR A 62 15.54 10.03 -24.98
C THR A 62 15.36 11.42 -25.54
N VAL A 63 14.44 12.20 -24.96
CA VAL A 63 14.21 13.60 -25.33
C VAL A 63 15.48 14.41 -25.14
N ILE A 64 16.17 14.24 -24.01
CA ILE A 64 17.44 14.94 -23.74
C ILE A 64 18.52 14.53 -24.74
N GLY A 65 18.68 13.23 -25.03
CA GLY A 65 19.67 12.73 -25.99
C GLY A 65 19.44 13.27 -27.41
N ILE A 66 18.17 13.30 -27.84
CA ILE A 66 17.79 13.86 -29.14
C ILE A 66 18.07 15.38 -29.18
N ILE A 67 17.70 16.14 -28.14
CA ILE A 67 17.98 17.59 -28.08
C ILE A 67 19.48 17.87 -28.20
N ARG A 68 20.32 17.12 -27.48
CA ARG A 68 21.78 17.25 -27.57
C ARG A 68 22.31 16.94 -28.96
N SER A 69 21.79 15.87 -29.58
CA SER A 69 22.15 15.48 -30.95
C SER A 69 21.84 16.60 -31.95
N PHE A 70 20.64 17.18 -31.88
CA PHE A 70 20.25 18.28 -32.76
C PHE A 70 21.01 19.59 -32.48
N GLY A 71 21.37 19.86 -31.22
CA GLY A 71 22.21 21.01 -30.88
C GLY A 71 23.61 20.92 -31.51
N ALA A 72 24.23 19.74 -31.48
CA ALA A 72 25.55 19.51 -32.06
C ALA A 72 25.55 19.60 -33.61
N LEU A 73 24.45 19.20 -34.25
CA LEU A 73 24.26 19.35 -35.69
C LEU A 73 24.29 20.80 -36.19
N GLY A 74 23.97 21.78 -35.34
CA GLY A 74 24.02 23.20 -35.67
C GLY A 74 25.43 23.80 -35.65
N ALA A 75 26.39 23.13 -35.00
CA ALA A 75 27.75 23.62 -34.80
C ALA A 75 28.77 23.01 -35.79
N ASP A 76 28.59 21.75 -36.20
CA ASP A 76 29.56 21.02 -37.02
C ASP A 76 29.17 20.92 -38.51
N VAL A 77 30.18 20.97 -39.40
CA VAL A 77 30.01 20.85 -40.86
C VAL A 77 30.77 19.61 -41.36
N GLY A 78 30.11 18.77 -42.18
CA GLY A 78 30.73 17.59 -42.83
C GLY A 78 30.30 16.24 -42.24
N SER A 79 31.06 15.17 -42.53
CA SER A 79 30.72 13.78 -42.15
C SER A 79 30.64 13.52 -40.63
N GLN A 80 31.28 14.37 -39.82
CA GLN A 80 31.23 14.33 -38.36
C GLN A 80 29.80 14.54 -37.80
N ARG A 81 28.95 15.30 -38.50
CA ARG A 81 27.53 15.48 -38.12
C ARG A 81 26.77 14.17 -38.00
N TYR A 82 26.96 13.28 -38.98
CA TYR A 82 26.22 12.02 -39.02
C TYR A 82 26.65 11.06 -37.91
N MET A 83 27.93 11.09 -37.53
CA MET A 83 28.44 10.28 -36.42
C MET A 83 27.95 10.77 -35.06
N GLN A 84 27.88 12.09 -34.84
CA GLN A 84 27.34 12.63 -33.58
C GLN A 84 25.84 12.38 -33.46
N LEU A 85 25.09 12.54 -34.55
CA LEU A 85 23.66 12.26 -34.56
C LEU A 85 23.37 10.79 -34.26
N SER A 86 24.09 9.86 -34.92
CA SER A 86 23.90 8.43 -34.67
C SER A 86 24.26 8.05 -33.24
N HIS A 87 25.30 8.67 -32.66
CA HIS A 87 25.67 8.44 -31.27
C HIS A 87 24.57 8.86 -30.30
N GLY A 88 24.02 10.08 -30.42
CA GLY A 88 23.00 10.54 -29.48
C GLY A 88 21.64 9.86 -29.67
N ILE A 89 21.32 9.36 -30.87
CA ILE A 89 20.17 8.45 -31.06
C ILE A 89 20.42 7.11 -30.35
N SER A 90 21.62 6.54 -30.43
CA SER A 90 21.97 5.31 -29.71
C SER A 90 21.86 5.50 -28.19
N GLU A 91 22.33 6.62 -27.65
CA GLU A 91 22.23 6.95 -26.24
C GLU A 91 20.76 7.10 -25.81
N ALA A 92 19.94 7.77 -26.63
CA ALA A 92 18.50 7.86 -26.41
C ALA A 92 17.84 6.48 -26.32
N LEU A 93 18.14 5.56 -27.25
CA LEU A 93 17.59 4.21 -27.21
C LEU A 93 18.03 3.42 -25.97
N PHE A 94 19.28 3.59 -25.53
CA PHE A 94 19.78 2.98 -24.30
C PHE A 94 19.02 3.47 -23.06
N ASN A 95 18.70 4.78 -22.99
CA ASN A 95 17.93 5.35 -21.88
C ASN A 95 16.52 4.75 -21.78
N THR A 96 15.84 4.51 -22.91
CA THR A 96 14.55 3.79 -22.91
C THR A 96 14.71 2.37 -22.39
N ALA A 97 15.70 1.64 -22.91
CA ALA A 97 15.95 0.26 -22.51
C ALA A 97 16.24 0.16 -21.01
N ALA A 98 17.01 1.09 -20.45
CA ALA A 98 17.30 1.18 -19.02
C ALA A 98 16.04 1.46 -18.19
N GLY A 99 15.18 2.41 -18.62
CA GLY A 99 13.92 2.71 -17.94
C GLY A 99 12.96 1.50 -17.91
N LEU A 100 12.88 0.76 -19.02
CA LEU A 100 12.10 -0.48 -19.10
C LEU A 100 12.71 -1.61 -18.26
N ALA A 101 14.03 -1.74 -18.24
CA ALA A 101 14.74 -2.75 -17.45
C ALA A 101 14.51 -2.58 -15.94
N ILE A 102 14.20 -1.37 -15.47
CA ILE A 102 13.81 -1.10 -14.07
C ILE A 102 12.30 -1.26 -13.89
N GLY A 103 11.50 -0.69 -14.80
CA GLY A 103 10.04 -0.68 -14.70
C GLY A 103 9.39 -2.07 -14.75
N ILE A 104 9.87 -2.96 -15.63
CA ILE A 104 9.32 -4.30 -15.80
C ILE A 104 9.47 -5.15 -14.51
N PRO A 105 10.69 -5.31 -13.94
CA PRO A 105 10.84 -6.02 -12.67
C PRO A 105 10.03 -5.40 -11.53
N ALA A 106 10.01 -4.06 -11.41
CA ALA A 106 9.25 -3.37 -10.38
C ALA A 106 7.75 -3.72 -10.43
N MET A 107 7.17 -3.77 -11.64
CA MET A 107 5.78 -4.17 -11.85
C MET A 107 5.52 -5.65 -11.54
N ILE A 108 6.47 -6.54 -11.86
CA ILE A 108 6.37 -7.97 -11.50
C ILE A 108 6.34 -8.12 -9.98
N PHE A 109 7.26 -7.47 -9.27
CA PHE A 109 7.30 -7.49 -7.81
C PHE A 109 6.05 -6.86 -7.21
N TYR A 110 5.57 -5.73 -7.74
CA TYR A 110 4.31 -5.11 -7.33
C TYR A 110 3.15 -6.11 -7.40
N ALA A 111 2.99 -6.81 -8.52
CA ALA A 111 1.91 -7.79 -8.69
C ALA A 111 1.99 -8.92 -7.65
N PHE A 112 3.19 -9.44 -7.40
CA PHE A 112 3.43 -10.49 -6.41
C PHE A 112 3.13 -10.02 -4.98
N PHE A 113 3.70 -8.89 -4.55
CA PHE A 113 3.51 -8.36 -3.20
C PHE A 113 2.11 -7.85 -2.96
N ARG A 114 1.42 -7.33 -3.99
CA ARG A 114 0.02 -6.92 -3.91
C ARG A 114 -0.87 -8.09 -3.55
N GLY A 115 -0.70 -9.23 -4.23
CA GLY A 115 -1.45 -10.45 -3.90
C GLY A 115 -1.21 -10.91 -2.46
N ARG A 116 0.06 -10.87 -2.00
CA ARG A 116 0.41 -11.24 -0.63
C ARG A 116 -0.16 -10.28 0.42
N SER A 117 -0.12 -8.98 0.17
CA SER A 117 -0.69 -7.94 1.03
C SER A 117 -2.19 -8.12 1.18
N GLN A 118 -2.91 -8.30 0.07
CA GLN A 118 -4.36 -8.52 0.08
C GLN A 118 -4.74 -9.75 0.90
N ARG A 119 -4.00 -10.86 0.73
CA ARG A 119 -4.22 -12.06 1.55
C ARG A 119 -4.05 -11.78 3.06
N LEU A 120 -3.00 -11.05 3.44
CA LEU A 120 -2.77 -10.69 4.86
C LEU A 120 -3.86 -9.77 5.42
N ILE A 121 -4.38 -8.86 4.60
CA ILE A 121 -5.50 -7.97 4.96
C ILE A 121 -6.76 -8.81 5.20
N SER A 122 -7.09 -9.73 4.29
CA SER A 122 -8.25 -10.62 4.47
C SER A 122 -8.12 -11.52 5.70
N GLU A 123 -6.92 -12.06 5.97
CA GLU A 123 -6.64 -12.83 7.20
C GLU A 123 -6.84 -11.97 8.46
N LEU A 124 -6.43 -10.70 8.43
CA LEU A 124 -6.66 -9.75 9.52
C LEU A 124 -8.14 -9.44 9.72
N GLU A 125 -8.87 -9.12 8.66
CA GLU A 125 -10.30 -8.82 8.71
C GLU A 125 -11.11 -10.01 9.26
N SER A 126 -10.77 -11.22 8.83
CA SER A 126 -11.40 -12.45 9.33
C SER A 126 -11.15 -12.63 10.83
N ALA A 127 -9.90 -12.44 11.29
CA ALA A 127 -9.56 -12.54 12.70
C ALA A 127 -10.28 -11.48 13.57
N VAL A 128 -10.33 -10.23 13.10
CA VAL A 128 -11.05 -9.14 13.80
C VAL A 128 -12.54 -9.44 13.89
N THR A 129 -13.14 -9.91 12.79
CA THR A 129 -14.56 -10.31 12.76
C THR A 129 -14.86 -11.40 13.78
N HIS A 130 -14.00 -12.42 13.85
CA HIS A 130 -14.15 -13.52 14.80
C HIS A 130 -14.09 -13.04 16.26
N ILE A 131 -13.16 -12.13 16.57
CA ILE A 131 -13.02 -11.58 17.93
C ILE A 131 -14.21 -10.70 18.31
N LEU A 132 -14.68 -9.84 17.39
CA LEU A 132 -15.88 -9.03 17.62
C LEU A 132 -17.12 -9.90 17.83
N ALA A 133 -17.25 -11.01 17.12
CA ALA A 133 -18.35 -11.96 17.34
C ALA A 133 -18.28 -12.63 18.73
N LEU A 134 -17.08 -12.96 19.23
CA LEU A 134 -16.93 -13.49 20.58
C LEU A 134 -17.24 -12.43 21.65
N LEU A 135 -16.83 -11.18 21.42
CA LEU A 135 -17.13 -10.06 22.32
C LEU A 135 -18.63 -9.75 22.35
N SER A 136 -19.32 -9.77 21.21
CA SER A 136 -20.77 -9.51 21.17
C SER A 136 -21.56 -10.51 22.01
N LEU A 137 -21.16 -11.79 21.99
CA LEU A 137 -21.75 -12.83 22.83
C LEU A 137 -21.51 -12.61 24.34
N GLN A 138 -20.41 -11.97 24.72
CA GLN A 138 -20.15 -11.61 26.12
C GLN A 138 -20.98 -10.40 26.56
N PHE A 139 -21.11 -9.38 25.70
CA PHE A 139 -21.93 -8.20 25.97
C PHE A 139 -23.42 -8.55 26.07
N ALA A 140 -23.94 -9.40 25.19
CA ALA A 140 -25.31 -9.91 25.27
C ALA A 140 -25.60 -10.58 26.64
N ARG A 141 -24.69 -11.46 27.10
CA ARG A 141 -24.80 -12.12 28.42
C ARG A 141 -24.71 -11.16 29.60
N ARG A 142 -23.95 -10.05 29.48
CA ARG A 142 -23.86 -9.03 30.54
C ARG A 142 -25.17 -8.23 30.65
N SER A 143 -25.79 -7.91 29.51
CA SER A 143 -27.07 -7.20 29.46
C SER A 143 -28.21 -8.01 30.11
N GLU A 144 -28.23 -9.33 29.94
CA GLU A 144 -29.25 -10.22 30.54
C GLU A 144 -29.11 -10.35 32.07
N ARG A 145 -27.92 -10.12 32.63
CA ARG A 145 -27.69 -10.20 34.09
C ARG A 145 -28.13 -8.97 34.87
N THR A 146 -28.19 -7.80 34.23
CA THR A 146 -28.60 -6.53 34.88
C THR A 146 -30.09 -6.47 35.28
N PRO A 147 -31.08 -6.95 34.48
CA PRO A 147 -32.49 -6.88 34.87
C PRO A 147 -32.85 -7.81 36.06
N ALA A 148 -32.16 -8.94 36.23
CA ALA A 148 -32.49 -9.91 37.28
C ALA A 148 -32.15 -9.43 38.71
N LEU A 149 -31.34 -8.37 38.87
CA LEU A 149 -30.99 -7.82 40.18
C LEU A 149 -31.97 -6.75 40.67
N LEU A 150 -32.82 -6.21 39.79
CA LEU A 150 -33.83 -5.21 40.16
C LEU A 150 -35.16 -5.83 40.63
N GLU A 151 -35.42 -7.10 40.30
CA GLU A 151 -36.62 -7.82 40.75
C GLU A 151 -36.44 -8.50 42.12
N SER A 152 -35.21 -8.60 42.64
CA SER A 152 -34.93 -9.19 43.95
C SER A 152 -34.87 -8.17 45.11
N GLU A 153 -35.07 -6.88 44.84
CA GLU A 153 -35.11 -5.81 45.84
C GLU A 153 -36.51 -5.20 46.08
N PHE A 154 -37.57 -5.77 45.48
CA PHE A 154 -38.97 -5.39 45.73
C PHE A 154 -39.81 -6.56 46.26
#